data_AF-A0A956KTH7-F1
#
_entry.id   AF-A0A956KTH7-F1
#
_cell.length_a   1.000
_cell.length_b   1.000
_cell.length_c   1.000
_cell.angle_alpha   90.00
_cell.angle_beta   90.00
_cell.angle_gamma   90.00
#
_symmetry.space_group_name_H-M   'P 1'
#
loop_
_entity.id
_entity.type
_entity.pdbx_description
1 polymer ?
#
loop_
_entity_poly.entity_id
_entity_poly.type
_entity_poly.pdbx_seq_one_letter_code
_entity_poly.pdbx_strand_id
1 'polypeptide(L)'
;DAKVDDAKPGDGKPGDGKPGTDDGSEAKTDGGEQVVAAPVAAPSWDSRPECMIMLREHASRPITAGWGTLVLRRGPQPSMVVEVPRPHRERDSWRVGAELWQISDARALLIAGADGRPDMPEAQEGESAAEDAAEDGGGNDLLPGEDEAAARRRRALELGPDPVLPRNLETPFQAIHQGLERGLSSEDGMPIVQIRGIASYRALQRDVIVGVGQPSLDSQIDEACLALLVEPLRTLVGSWGGCQVADGSEDLYLLSGAGVPQLEYSRELGDGRDLRVLWLSARIRAAFATDSSRGELIGLNQVGIPYAAGAEIDKLLAPLLRAPAKAGQTSGGLESYERALALAIGYAETTNLHQLRALRALDEAASDLRVEAGIGSDWGRPYLLVEFSGEQLGRRALISLEHRLSRIEVFSMIELQTDPDPRARLRAAAMSRPQTIELRDVPVLAPPEVF
;
A
#
# COMPACT_ATOMS: atom_id res chain seq x y z
N ASP A 1 -13.97 -56.09 -15.99
CA ASP A 1 -15.40 -55.79 -15.79
C ASP A 1 -15.60 -54.49 -15.05
N ALA A 2 -15.88 -53.42 -15.80
CA ALA A 2 -16.73 -52.28 -15.45
C ALA A 2 -16.63 -51.26 -16.61
N LYS A 3 -17.62 -51.29 -17.50
CA LYS A 3 -17.91 -50.27 -18.52
C LYS A 3 -18.57 -49.06 -17.85
N VAL A 4 -18.25 -47.86 -18.30
CA VAL A 4 -19.10 -46.65 -18.14
C VAL A 4 -19.08 -45.89 -19.47
N ASP A 5 -20.24 -45.32 -19.77
CA ASP A 5 -20.82 -45.09 -21.09
C ASP A 5 -20.40 -43.81 -21.83
N ASP A 6 -20.64 -43.88 -23.14
CA ASP A 6 -20.50 -42.86 -24.16
C ASP A 6 -21.44 -41.66 -23.97
N ALA A 7 -20.92 -40.44 -24.12
CA ALA A 7 -21.71 -39.22 -24.30
C ALA A 7 -21.75 -38.82 -25.78
N LYS A 8 -22.96 -38.74 -26.35
CA LYS A 8 -23.23 -38.19 -27.69
C LYS A 8 -23.17 -36.66 -27.71
N PRO A 9 -22.73 -36.05 -28.82
CA PRO A 9 -22.90 -34.61 -29.07
C PRO A 9 -24.29 -34.32 -29.65
N GLY A 10 -24.90 -33.22 -29.21
CA GLY A 10 -26.17 -32.71 -29.72
C GLY A 10 -25.97 -31.63 -30.79
N ASP A 11 -26.61 -31.85 -31.94
CA ASP A 11 -26.76 -30.90 -33.04
C ASP A 11 -27.79 -29.80 -32.70
N GLY A 12 -27.48 -28.54 -33.04
CA GLY A 12 -28.39 -27.39 -32.96
C GLY A 12 -28.15 -26.39 -34.08
N LYS A 13 -29.17 -26.21 -34.94
CA LYS A 13 -29.21 -25.54 -36.25
C LYS A 13 -28.86 -24.04 -36.31
N PRO A 14 -28.48 -23.52 -37.50
CA PRO A 14 -28.37 -22.09 -37.81
C PRO A 14 -29.72 -21.47 -38.18
N GLY A 15 -29.92 -20.21 -37.79
CA GLY A 15 -31.07 -19.39 -38.18
C GLY A 15 -30.68 -18.34 -39.21
N ASP A 16 -31.23 -18.47 -40.41
CA ASP A 16 -31.23 -17.48 -41.48
C ASP A 16 -32.29 -16.39 -41.23
N GLY A 17 -31.96 -15.13 -41.53
CA GLY A 17 -32.89 -14.00 -41.37
C GLY A 17 -32.48 -12.70 -42.09
N LYS A 18 -32.60 -12.73 -43.42
CA LYS A 18 -32.86 -11.67 -44.44
C LYS A 18 -32.33 -10.21 -44.36
N PRO A 19 -32.10 -9.59 -45.55
CA PRO A 19 -31.63 -8.21 -45.71
C PRO A 19 -32.78 -7.20 -45.83
N GLY A 20 -32.55 -5.98 -45.36
CA GLY A 20 -33.38 -4.81 -45.63
C GLY A 20 -32.53 -3.71 -46.27
N THR A 21 -32.97 -3.25 -47.44
CA THR A 21 -32.43 -2.14 -48.21
C THR A 21 -33.07 -0.81 -47.83
N ASP A 22 -32.33 0.25 -48.16
CA ASP A 22 -32.75 1.56 -48.66
C ASP A 22 -32.90 2.79 -47.74
N ASP A 23 -32.35 3.87 -48.33
CA ASP A 23 -32.69 5.29 -48.29
C ASP A 23 -32.14 6.20 -47.18
N GLY A 24 -30.98 6.80 -47.48
CA GLY A 24 -30.93 8.18 -47.96
C GLY A 24 -31.33 9.30 -46.99
N SER A 25 -30.35 10.01 -46.44
CA SER A 25 -30.44 11.46 -46.30
C SER A 25 -29.05 12.11 -46.26
N GLU A 26 -28.83 12.99 -47.23
CA GLU A 26 -27.71 13.90 -47.31
C GLU A 26 -27.81 14.98 -46.22
N ALA A 27 -26.73 15.18 -45.47
CA ALA A 27 -26.49 16.43 -44.76
C ALA A 27 -25.00 16.78 -44.91
N LYS A 28 -24.74 17.78 -45.74
CA LYS A 28 -23.46 18.50 -45.82
C LYS A 28 -23.17 19.17 -44.48
N THR A 29 -22.02 18.88 -43.90
CA THR A 29 -21.37 19.74 -42.90
C THR A 29 -19.94 19.99 -43.31
N ASP A 30 -19.59 21.26 -43.37
CA ASP A 30 -18.29 21.79 -43.75
C ASP A 30 -17.16 21.24 -42.89
N GLY A 31 -16.07 20.85 -43.57
CA GLY A 31 -14.87 20.28 -42.98
C GLY A 31 -14.06 21.31 -42.20
N GLY A 32 -14.15 21.22 -40.87
CA GLY A 32 -13.04 21.51 -39.97
C GLY A 32 -12.57 20.19 -39.39
N GLU A 33 -11.42 19.70 -39.84
CA GLU A 33 -10.80 18.46 -39.37
C GLU A 33 -10.29 18.66 -37.93
N GLN A 34 -11.23 18.55 -36.98
CA GLN A 34 -10.93 18.45 -35.57
C GLN A 34 -10.41 17.02 -35.35
N VAL A 35 -9.11 16.89 -35.08
CA VAL A 35 -8.51 15.64 -34.61
C VAL A 35 -9.07 15.37 -33.22
N VAL A 36 -10.27 14.77 -33.17
CA VAL A 36 -10.85 14.25 -31.94
C VAL A 36 -10.02 13.01 -31.60
N ALA A 37 -9.12 13.14 -30.62
CA ALA A 37 -8.39 12.01 -30.08
C ALA A 37 -9.40 10.91 -29.75
N ALA A 38 -9.23 9.73 -30.38
CA ALA A 38 -10.07 8.58 -30.10
C ALA A 38 -10.08 8.34 -28.58
N PRO A 39 -11.23 8.03 -27.97
CA PRO A 39 -11.27 7.69 -26.56
C PRO A 39 -10.29 6.53 -26.34
N VAL A 40 -9.28 6.77 -25.49
CA VAL A 40 -8.36 5.72 -25.04
C VAL A 40 -9.24 4.61 -24.49
N ALA A 41 -9.25 3.47 -25.18
CA ALA A 41 -10.01 2.31 -24.74
C ALA A 41 -9.63 2.03 -23.29
N ALA A 42 -10.62 2.01 -22.41
CA ALA A 42 -10.39 1.65 -21.02
C ALA A 42 -9.64 0.31 -21.00
N PRO A 43 -8.56 0.17 -20.19
CA PRO A 43 -7.77 -1.04 -20.16
C PRO A 43 -8.69 -2.24 -19.95
N SER A 44 -8.58 -3.28 -20.80
CA SER A 44 -9.40 -4.47 -20.65
C SER A 44 -9.05 -5.14 -19.32
N TRP A 45 -10.06 -5.34 -18.47
CA TRP A 45 -9.91 -5.87 -17.12
C TRP A 45 -9.71 -7.40 -17.11
N ASP A 46 -9.72 -8.04 -18.29
CA ASP A 46 -9.85 -9.50 -18.48
C ASP A 46 -8.59 -10.34 -18.19
N SER A 47 -7.49 -9.74 -17.72
CA SER A 47 -6.23 -10.47 -17.44
C SER A 47 -5.71 -10.34 -16.00
N ARG A 48 -6.45 -9.72 -15.06
CA ARG A 48 -6.01 -9.66 -13.66
C ARG A 48 -6.75 -10.68 -12.78
N PRO A 49 -6.03 -11.61 -12.13
CA PRO A 49 -6.61 -12.58 -11.20
C PRO A 49 -6.81 -11.94 -9.83
N GLU A 50 -7.63 -10.89 -9.73
CA GLU A 50 -7.83 -10.16 -8.48
C GLU A 50 -9.29 -10.28 -8.05
N CYS A 51 -9.55 -11.24 -7.15
CA CYS A 51 -10.82 -11.32 -6.44
C CYS A 51 -10.66 -10.57 -5.11
N MET A 52 -11.26 -9.39 -5.01
CA MET A 52 -11.33 -8.64 -3.75
C MET A 52 -12.63 -9.01 -3.02
N ILE A 53 -12.52 -9.65 -1.85
CA ILE A 53 -13.68 -10.00 -1.01
C ILE A 53 -13.77 -9.03 0.17
N MET A 54 -14.50 -7.93 0.00
CA MET A 54 -14.76 -7.02 1.12
C MET A 54 -15.94 -7.53 1.96
N LEU A 55 -15.66 -8.07 3.14
CA LEU A 55 -16.70 -8.44 4.10
C LEU A 55 -17.09 -7.21 4.93
N ARG A 56 -18.17 -6.52 4.55
CA ARG A 56 -18.73 -5.44 5.38
C ARG A 56 -19.83 -6.01 6.26
N GLU A 57 -19.73 -5.78 7.56
CA GLU A 57 -20.89 -6.00 8.44
C GLU A 57 -22.01 -5.01 8.05
N HIS A 58 -23.25 -5.49 8.12
CA HIS A 58 -24.45 -4.80 7.64
C HIS A 58 -24.52 -3.33 8.07
N ALA A 59 -24.72 -2.41 7.11
CA ALA A 59 -24.77 -0.95 7.32
C ALA A 59 -25.84 -0.46 8.32
N SER A 60 -26.73 -1.33 8.77
CA SER A 60 -27.82 -1.02 9.69
C SER A 60 -27.48 -1.20 11.17
N ARG A 61 -26.32 -1.76 11.54
CA ARG A 61 -25.88 -1.87 12.93
C ARG A 61 -24.86 -0.78 13.30
N PRO A 62 -24.89 -0.24 14.53
CA PRO A 62 -23.84 0.66 15.00
C PRO A 62 -22.46 0.01 14.84
N ILE A 63 -21.46 0.77 14.39
CA ILE A 63 -20.05 0.35 14.21
C ILE A 63 -19.35 0.13 15.57
N THR A 64 -20.11 -0.24 16.60
CA THR A 64 -19.57 -0.78 17.85
C THR A 64 -19.23 -2.27 17.70
N ALA A 65 -19.83 -2.95 16.72
CA ALA A 65 -19.41 -4.28 16.32
C ALA A 65 -18.12 -4.20 15.50
N GLY A 66 -17.19 -5.13 15.73
CA GLY A 66 -15.91 -5.14 15.03
C GLY A 66 -16.06 -5.32 13.53
N TRP A 67 -15.18 -4.69 12.76
CA TRP A 67 -15.15 -4.78 11.30
C TRP A 67 -13.84 -5.43 10.84
N GLY A 68 -13.85 -5.96 9.61
CA GLY A 68 -12.66 -6.52 8.98
C GLY A 68 -12.74 -6.45 7.47
N THR A 69 -11.62 -6.14 6.82
CA THR A 69 -11.42 -6.21 5.38
C THR A 69 -10.36 -7.27 5.12
N LEU A 70 -10.70 -8.27 4.30
CA LEU A 70 -9.79 -9.31 3.85
C LEU A 70 -9.57 -9.16 2.34
N VAL A 71 -8.33 -8.99 1.93
CA VAL A 71 -7.94 -9.00 0.51
C VAL A 71 -7.13 -10.25 0.25
N LEU A 72 -7.44 -10.97 -0.83
CA LEU A 72 -6.76 -12.21 -1.21
C LEU A 72 -6.27 -12.10 -2.66
N ARG A 73 -4.98 -12.35 -2.89
CA ARG A 73 -4.44 -12.50 -4.25
C ARG A 73 -4.60 -13.95 -4.70
N ARG A 74 -5.19 -14.17 -5.88
CA ARG A 74 -5.28 -15.51 -6.48
C ARG A 74 -3.99 -15.82 -7.24
N GLY A 75 -3.54 -17.07 -7.18
CA GLY A 75 -2.37 -17.52 -7.93
C GLY A 75 -1.50 -18.52 -7.16
N PRO A 76 -0.45 -19.07 -7.77
CA PRO A 76 0.41 -20.07 -7.13
C PRO A 76 1.55 -19.47 -6.29
N GLN A 77 1.69 -18.15 -6.21
CA GLN A 77 2.82 -17.51 -5.53
C GLN A 77 2.39 -16.90 -4.20
N PRO A 78 2.63 -17.60 -3.08
CA PRO A 78 2.59 -16.99 -1.78
C PRO A 78 3.97 -16.43 -1.39
N SER A 79 4.00 -15.20 -0.88
CA SER A 79 5.17 -14.66 -0.20
C SER A 79 4.95 -14.51 1.30
N MET A 80 3.75 -14.09 1.72
CA MET A 80 3.39 -13.87 3.13
C MET A 80 1.90 -13.50 3.32
N VAL A 81 1.44 -13.42 4.56
CA VAL A 81 0.19 -12.76 4.99
C VAL A 81 0.52 -11.49 5.77
N VAL A 82 -0.24 -10.42 5.55
CA VAL A 82 -0.11 -9.15 6.28
C VAL A 82 -1.37 -8.89 7.10
N GLU A 83 -1.23 -8.57 8.38
CA GLU A 83 -2.35 -8.28 9.30
C GLU A 83 -2.21 -6.89 9.93
N VAL A 84 -3.32 -6.18 10.10
CA VAL A 84 -3.41 -4.87 10.77
C VAL A 84 -4.64 -4.85 11.68
N PRO A 85 -4.50 -5.13 13.00
CA PRO A 85 -5.64 -5.29 13.90
C PRO A 85 -6.16 -4.00 14.54
N ARG A 86 -5.40 -2.91 14.59
CA ARG A 86 -5.84 -1.68 15.28
C ARG A 86 -5.65 -0.43 14.44
N PRO A 87 -6.16 -0.41 13.21
CA PRO A 87 -5.86 0.62 12.22
C PRO A 87 -6.29 2.04 12.65
N HIS A 88 -7.29 2.16 13.54
CA HIS A 88 -7.78 3.46 14.03
C HIS A 88 -6.94 3.98 15.21
N ARG A 89 -6.68 3.14 16.22
CA ARG A 89 -5.84 3.52 17.38
C ARG A 89 -4.38 3.69 16.99
N GLU A 90 -3.89 2.83 16.11
CA GLU A 90 -2.52 2.83 15.62
C GLU A 90 -2.49 3.57 14.29
N ARG A 91 -2.70 4.90 14.34
CA ARG A 91 -2.82 5.76 13.16
C ARG A 91 -1.77 5.44 12.09
N ASP A 92 -2.23 5.38 10.85
CA ASP A 92 -1.46 5.09 9.62
C ASP A 92 -0.88 3.66 9.49
N SER A 93 -1.03 2.78 10.49
CA SER A 93 -0.58 1.37 10.40
C SER A 93 -1.24 0.59 9.26
N TRP A 94 -2.52 0.86 8.99
CA TRP A 94 -3.26 0.24 7.88
C TRP A 94 -2.65 0.55 6.53
N ARG A 95 -2.10 1.76 6.40
CA ARG A 95 -1.50 2.20 5.14
C ARG A 95 -0.15 1.54 4.93
N VAL A 96 0.66 1.41 5.99
CA VAL A 96 1.89 0.61 5.95
C VAL A 96 1.58 -0.84 5.58
N GLY A 97 0.57 -1.46 6.22
CA GLY A 97 0.18 -2.83 5.92
C GLY A 97 -0.31 -3.03 4.48
N ALA A 98 -1.10 -2.09 3.96
CA ALA A 98 -1.57 -2.14 2.57
C ALA A 98 -0.43 -2.00 1.55
N GLU A 99 0.49 -1.04 1.74
CA GLU A 99 1.64 -0.87 0.85
C GLU A 99 2.60 -2.06 0.94
N LEU A 100 2.85 -2.58 2.15
CA LEU A 100 3.63 -3.81 2.33
C LEU A 100 3.01 -4.97 1.56
N TRP A 101 1.70 -5.20 1.69
CA TRP A 101 1.00 -6.29 0.99
C TRP A 101 1.13 -6.19 -0.54
N GLN A 102 1.04 -4.96 -1.07
CA GLN A 102 1.16 -4.70 -2.50
C GLN A 102 2.57 -5.02 -3.00
N ILE A 103 3.59 -4.62 -2.24
CA ILE A 103 4.98 -4.66 -2.66
C ILE A 103 5.64 -6.02 -2.46
N SER A 104 5.27 -6.71 -1.38
CA SER A 104 5.75 -8.06 -1.15
C SER A 104 5.04 -9.11 -1.98
N ASP A 105 4.06 -8.70 -2.81
CA ASP A 105 3.16 -9.61 -3.47
C ASP A 105 2.54 -10.64 -2.49
N ALA A 106 2.24 -10.17 -1.26
CA ALA A 106 1.63 -10.96 -0.19
C ALA A 106 0.31 -11.62 -0.61
N ARG A 107 0.09 -12.85 -0.17
CA ARG A 107 -1.11 -13.63 -0.47
C ARG A 107 -2.38 -12.97 0.07
N ALA A 108 -2.31 -12.46 1.29
CA ALA A 108 -3.47 -11.94 2.00
C ALA A 108 -3.14 -10.68 2.78
N LEU A 109 -4.12 -9.76 2.84
CA LEU A 109 -4.13 -8.60 3.72
C LEU A 109 -5.39 -8.63 4.56
N LEU A 110 -5.23 -8.65 5.87
CA LEU A 110 -6.32 -8.55 6.83
C LEU A 110 -6.20 -7.24 7.60
N ILE A 111 -7.12 -6.31 7.37
CA ILE A 111 -7.25 -5.09 8.18
C ILE A 111 -8.53 -5.23 8.99
N ALA A 112 -8.45 -5.31 10.30
CA ALA A 112 -9.62 -5.38 11.15
C ALA A 112 -9.49 -4.42 12.31
N GLY A 113 -10.60 -4.07 12.94
CA GLY A 113 -10.62 -3.21 14.11
C GLY A 113 -12.00 -3.25 14.76
N ALA A 114 -12.07 -3.00 16.06
CA ALA A 114 -13.35 -2.74 16.70
C ALA A 114 -13.37 -1.43 17.50
N ASP A 115 -12.33 -0.60 17.33
CA ASP A 115 -12.01 0.62 18.10
C ASP A 115 -13.09 1.73 18.13
N GLY A 116 -14.33 1.47 17.72
CA GLY A 116 -15.42 2.44 17.71
C GLY A 116 -15.21 3.53 16.67
N ARG A 117 -16.20 4.41 16.51
CA ARG A 117 -16.05 5.59 15.65
C ARG A 117 -15.05 6.55 16.28
N PRO A 118 -14.09 7.11 15.51
CA PRO A 118 -13.20 8.17 16.00
C PRO A 118 -13.92 9.45 16.45
N ASP A 119 -15.21 9.58 16.13
CA ASP A 119 -16.01 10.79 16.33
C ASP A 119 -16.75 10.85 17.67
N MET A 120 -16.64 9.82 18.52
CA MET A 120 -17.13 9.91 19.89
C MET A 120 -15.95 10.43 20.73
N PRO A 121 -15.86 11.75 21.00
CA PRO A 121 -14.87 12.25 21.94
C PRO A 121 -15.00 11.41 23.20
N GLU A 122 -13.87 10.88 23.67
CA GLU A 122 -13.81 10.06 24.87
C GLU A 122 -14.72 10.68 25.93
N ALA A 123 -15.75 9.95 26.34
CA ALA A 123 -16.60 10.32 27.47
C ALA A 123 -15.83 10.27 28.81
N GLN A 124 -14.51 10.48 28.78
CA GLN A 124 -13.60 10.55 29.93
C GLN A 124 -13.76 11.85 30.71
N GLU A 125 -14.41 12.88 30.17
CA GLU A 125 -14.68 14.11 30.94
C GLU A 125 -15.89 13.99 31.89
N GLY A 126 -16.67 12.90 31.82
CA GLY A 126 -17.92 12.73 32.57
C GLY A 126 -17.81 11.98 33.91
N GLU A 127 -16.75 11.22 34.17
CA GLU A 127 -16.65 10.41 35.42
C GLU A 127 -16.41 11.26 36.67
N SER A 128 -15.97 12.52 36.53
CA SER A 128 -15.85 13.43 37.68
C SER A 128 -17.18 13.97 38.22
N ALA A 129 -18.30 13.81 37.48
CA ALA A 129 -19.61 14.31 37.91
C ALA A 129 -20.49 13.23 38.57
N ALA A 130 -20.12 11.95 38.50
CA ALA A 130 -20.91 10.85 39.04
C ALA A 130 -20.56 10.50 40.50
N GLU A 131 -19.39 10.89 41.00
CA GLU A 131 -19.02 10.69 42.42
C GLU A 131 -19.78 11.64 43.36
N ASP A 132 -20.21 12.82 42.90
CA ASP A 132 -20.94 13.79 43.74
C ASP A 132 -22.45 13.47 43.90
N ALA A 133 -22.98 12.45 43.20
CA ALA A 133 -24.41 12.11 43.23
C ALA A 133 -24.75 10.87 44.08
N ALA A 134 -23.75 10.20 44.68
CA ALA A 134 -23.95 8.93 45.37
C ALA A 134 -24.27 9.04 46.89
N GLU A 135 -24.43 10.24 47.45
CA GLU A 135 -24.70 10.41 48.90
C GLU A 135 -26.18 10.40 49.31
N ASP A 136 -27.16 10.42 48.40
CA ASP A 136 -28.57 10.47 48.80
C ASP A 136 -29.25 9.09 48.73
N GLY A 137 -29.35 8.45 49.89
CA GLY A 137 -29.84 7.08 50.08
C GLY A 137 -31.32 6.92 49.76
N GLY A 138 -31.63 6.09 48.76
CA GLY A 138 -32.98 5.61 48.48
C GLY A 138 -32.93 4.23 47.83
N GLY A 139 -33.27 3.19 48.60
CA GLY A 139 -33.22 1.80 48.18
C GLY A 139 -34.08 1.52 46.95
N ASN A 140 -33.48 0.88 45.94
CA ASN A 140 -34.19 0.40 44.76
C ASN A 140 -33.98 -1.10 44.63
N ASP A 141 -35.07 -1.84 44.80
CA ASP A 141 -35.24 -3.25 44.42
C ASP A 141 -35.13 -3.37 42.89
N LEU A 142 -33.90 -3.36 42.36
CA LEU A 142 -33.64 -3.63 40.94
C LEU A 142 -33.79 -5.14 40.68
N LEU A 143 -34.57 -5.46 39.64
CA LEU A 143 -34.89 -6.82 39.25
C LEU A 143 -33.60 -7.62 38.90
N PRO A 144 -33.42 -8.88 39.36
CA PRO A 144 -32.15 -9.63 39.28
C PRO A 144 -31.58 -9.99 37.88
N GLY A 145 -32.10 -9.42 36.79
CA GLY A 145 -31.72 -9.81 35.42
C GLY A 145 -31.11 -8.69 34.56
N GLU A 146 -31.46 -7.43 34.80
CA GLU A 146 -30.96 -6.31 33.99
C GLU A 146 -29.54 -5.90 34.38
N ASP A 147 -29.19 -6.05 35.65
CA ASP A 147 -27.84 -5.77 36.16
C ASP A 147 -26.78 -6.69 35.58
N GLU A 148 -27.11 -7.96 35.33
CA GLU A 148 -26.12 -8.89 34.79
C GLU A 148 -25.83 -8.60 33.31
N ALA A 149 -26.85 -8.25 32.52
CA ALA A 149 -26.67 -7.86 31.12
C ALA A 149 -25.96 -6.51 30.99
N ALA A 150 -26.30 -5.54 31.86
CA ALA A 150 -25.64 -4.25 31.92
C ALA A 150 -24.20 -4.37 32.43
N ALA A 151 -23.91 -5.24 33.40
CA ALA A 151 -22.57 -5.55 33.88
C ALA A 151 -21.75 -6.32 32.83
N ARG A 152 -22.38 -7.20 32.05
CA ARG A 152 -21.72 -7.88 30.91
C ARG A 152 -21.37 -6.89 29.81
N ARG A 153 -22.26 -5.94 29.50
CA ARG A 153 -21.97 -4.81 28.59
C ARG A 153 -20.89 -3.89 29.15
N ARG A 154 -20.94 -3.53 30.43
CA ARG A 154 -19.89 -2.73 31.09
C ARG A 154 -18.54 -3.44 31.06
N ARG A 155 -18.47 -4.74 31.39
CA ARG A 155 -17.24 -5.53 31.26
C ARG A 155 -16.74 -5.66 29.82
N ALA A 156 -17.64 -5.81 28.84
CA ALA A 156 -17.26 -5.83 27.42
C ALA A 156 -16.70 -4.47 26.97
N LEU A 157 -17.27 -3.37 27.46
CA LEU A 157 -16.77 -2.01 27.25
C LEU A 157 -15.45 -1.74 28.01
N GLU A 158 -15.29 -2.28 29.22
CA GLU A 158 -14.09 -2.18 30.06
C GLU A 158 -12.91 -2.96 29.47
N LEU A 159 -13.19 -4.14 28.88
CA LEU A 159 -12.17 -4.89 28.14
C LEU A 159 -11.74 -4.15 26.87
N GLY A 160 -12.55 -3.22 26.37
CA GLY A 160 -12.25 -2.43 25.19
C GLY A 160 -12.36 -3.26 23.91
N PRO A 161 -12.70 -2.62 22.78
CA PRO A 161 -12.98 -3.33 21.55
C PRO A 161 -11.70 -3.64 20.76
N ASP A 162 -10.70 -4.15 21.45
CA ASP A 162 -9.43 -4.49 20.85
C ASP A 162 -9.49 -5.92 20.26
N PRO A 163 -9.39 -6.09 18.93
CA PRO A 163 -9.54 -7.40 18.28
C PRO A 163 -8.45 -8.42 18.67
N VAL A 164 -7.34 -7.96 19.27
CA VAL A 164 -6.28 -8.85 19.75
C VAL A 164 -6.42 -9.21 21.22
N LEU A 165 -7.48 -8.81 21.92
CA LEU A 165 -7.66 -9.26 23.30
C LEU A 165 -8.16 -10.70 23.36
N PRO A 166 -7.65 -11.50 24.32
CA PRO A 166 -8.25 -12.78 24.63
C PRO A 166 -9.75 -12.63 24.87
N ARG A 167 -10.55 -13.48 24.22
CA ARG A 167 -12.03 -13.52 24.33
C ARG A 167 -12.79 -12.36 23.69
N ASN A 168 -12.14 -11.45 22.96
CA ASN A 168 -12.86 -10.51 22.12
C ASN A 168 -13.40 -11.20 20.85
N LEU A 169 -14.56 -11.84 21.00
CA LEU A 169 -15.31 -12.50 19.92
C LEU A 169 -16.14 -11.53 19.08
N GLU A 170 -16.14 -10.23 19.41
CA GLU A 170 -16.92 -9.22 18.70
C GLU A 170 -16.27 -8.78 17.38
N THR A 171 -15.08 -9.32 17.07
CA THR A 171 -14.35 -9.00 15.85
C THR A 171 -14.11 -10.26 15.02
N PRO A 172 -14.20 -10.19 13.69
CA PRO A 172 -13.92 -11.35 12.84
C PRO A 172 -12.41 -11.67 12.77
N PHE A 173 -11.55 -10.85 13.38
CA PHE A 173 -10.09 -10.92 13.21
C PHE A 173 -9.52 -12.28 13.61
N GLN A 174 -9.89 -12.79 14.80
CA GLN A 174 -9.42 -14.11 15.26
C GLN A 174 -9.88 -15.25 14.35
N ALA A 175 -11.15 -15.25 13.95
CA ALA A 175 -11.69 -16.28 13.07
C ALA A 175 -11.03 -16.26 11.68
N ILE A 176 -10.78 -15.06 11.13
CA ILE A 176 -10.10 -14.93 9.83
C ILE A 176 -8.64 -15.35 9.95
N HIS A 177 -7.92 -14.93 11.00
CA HIS A 177 -6.55 -15.37 11.26
C HIS A 177 -6.44 -16.90 11.30
N GLN A 178 -7.28 -17.56 12.11
CA GLN A 178 -7.32 -19.02 12.19
C GLN A 178 -7.67 -19.67 10.84
N GLY A 179 -8.60 -19.06 10.09
CA GLY A 179 -8.99 -19.52 8.77
C GLY A 179 -7.87 -19.40 7.74
N LEU A 180 -7.13 -18.29 7.74
CA LEU A 180 -5.95 -18.08 6.90
C LEU A 180 -4.87 -19.08 7.26
N GLU A 181 -4.59 -19.27 8.54
CA GLU A 181 -3.57 -20.20 8.98
C GLU A 181 -3.93 -21.63 8.56
N ARG A 182 -5.16 -22.09 8.84
CA ARG A 182 -5.61 -23.43 8.41
C ARG A 182 -5.67 -23.58 6.89
N GLY A 183 -6.21 -22.60 6.19
CA GLY A 183 -6.39 -22.64 4.73
C GLY A 183 -5.08 -22.59 3.96
N LEU A 184 -4.06 -21.96 4.53
CA LEU A 184 -2.73 -21.83 3.93
C LEU A 184 -1.73 -22.87 4.47
N SER A 185 -2.16 -23.79 5.35
CA SER A 185 -1.29 -24.80 5.99
C SER A 185 -0.64 -25.79 5.03
N SER A 186 -1.21 -25.97 3.84
CA SER A 186 -0.65 -26.89 2.83
C SER A 186 0.52 -26.30 2.05
N GLU A 187 0.78 -25.00 2.18
CA GLU A 187 1.83 -24.27 1.48
C GLU A 187 2.95 -23.96 2.48
N ASP A 188 4.13 -24.55 2.30
CA ASP A 188 5.32 -24.51 3.18
C ASP A 188 5.46 -23.26 4.06
N GLY A 189 4.89 -23.29 5.27
CA GLY A 189 5.21 -22.36 6.35
C GLY A 189 5.09 -20.87 6.01
N MET A 190 4.07 -20.47 5.25
CA MET A 190 3.90 -19.07 4.82
C MET A 190 3.98 -18.10 6.01
N PRO A 191 4.89 -17.12 6.00
CA PRO A 191 5.08 -16.20 7.12
C PRO A 191 3.88 -15.27 7.27
N ILE A 192 3.50 -14.98 8.51
CA ILE A 192 2.42 -14.04 8.84
C ILE A 192 3.06 -12.85 9.53
N VAL A 193 2.81 -11.64 9.04
CA VAL A 193 3.31 -10.43 9.67
C VAL A 193 2.19 -9.52 10.08
N GLN A 194 2.15 -9.22 11.37
CA GLN A 194 1.21 -8.29 11.96
C GLN A 194 1.87 -6.91 12.12
N ILE A 195 1.32 -5.90 11.47
CA ILE A 195 1.79 -4.51 11.57
C ILE A 195 1.08 -3.82 12.72
N ARG A 196 1.86 -3.25 13.63
CA ARG A 196 1.40 -2.56 14.83
C ARG A 196 2.05 -1.21 15.02
N GLY A 197 1.39 -0.34 15.76
CA GLY A 197 1.90 0.97 16.14
C GLY A 197 2.45 1.03 17.57
N ILE A 198 3.68 1.50 17.72
CA ILE A 198 4.20 1.98 19.01
C ILE A 198 3.48 3.29 19.36
N ALA A 199 3.01 3.39 20.59
CA ALA A 199 2.41 4.61 21.12
C ALA A 199 3.45 5.74 21.23
N SER A 200 3.08 6.96 20.84
CA SER A 200 4.01 8.10 20.72
C SER A 200 4.67 8.52 22.04
N TYR A 201 4.08 8.19 23.18
CA TYR A 201 4.62 8.51 24.50
C TYR A 201 5.73 7.56 24.95
N ARG A 202 5.94 6.41 24.28
CA ARG A 202 7.03 5.48 24.62
C ARG A 202 8.34 5.98 24.01
N ALA A 203 9.32 6.25 24.87
CA ALA A 203 10.64 6.74 24.47
C ALA A 203 11.57 5.61 24.00
N LEU A 204 11.18 4.91 22.93
CA LEU A 204 12.01 3.85 22.34
C LEU A 204 13.04 4.46 21.37
N GLN A 205 14.27 3.95 21.42
CA GLN A 205 15.36 4.41 20.56
C GLN A 205 15.28 3.86 19.12
N ARG A 206 14.56 2.75 18.92
CA ARG A 206 14.44 2.08 17.63
C ARG A 206 13.07 2.31 17.03
N ASP A 207 13.03 2.51 15.72
CA ASP A 207 11.78 2.73 15.02
C ASP A 207 11.01 1.46 14.71
N VAL A 208 11.68 0.30 14.74
CA VAL A 208 11.07 -1.01 14.51
C VAL A 208 11.42 -1.94 15.65
N ILE A 209 10.40 -2.45 16.33
CA ILE A 209 10.53 -3.53 17.30
C ILE A 209 9.87 -4.79 16.73
N VAL A 210 10.59 -5.92 16.71
CA VAL A 210 10.09 -7.21 16.26
C VAL A 210 9.65 -8.04 17.46
N GLY A 211 8.37 -8.37 17.53
CA GLY A 211 7.80 -9.34 18.46
C GLY A 211 7.77 -10.74 17.85
N VAL A 212 8.28 -11.72 18.59
CA VAL A 212 8.33 -13.14 18.19
C VAL A 212 7.44 -14.04 19.06
N GLY A 213 6.55 -13.45 19.85
CA GLY A 213 5.65 -14.15 20.79
C GLY A 213 6.26 -14.41 22.17
N GLN A 214 7.58 -14.30 22.31
CA GLN A 214 8.27 -14.38 23.59
C GLN A 214 9.37 -13.32 23.65
N PRO A 215 9.68 -12.78 24.85
CA PRO A 215 10.80 -11.87 24.98
C PRO A 215 12.12 -12.59 24.69
N SER A 216 12.97 -11.97 23.87
CA SER A 216 14.34 -12.45 23.69
C SER A 216 15.12 -12.27 25.00
N LEU A 217 15.92 -13.28 25.37
CA LEU A 217 16.82 -13.19 26.53
C LEU A 217 18.03 -12.30 26.22
N ASP A 218 18.43 -12.25 24.95
CA ASP A 218 19.54 -11.43 24.47
C ASP A 218 19.00 -10.23 23.68
N SER A 219 19.65 -9.08 23.81
CA SER A 219 19.35 -7.91 22.98
C SER A 219 19.82 -8.19 21.55
N GLN A 220 18.88 -8.55 20.67
CA GLN A 220 19.14 -8.77 19.25
C GLN A 220 18.78 -7.50 18.49
N ILE A 221 19.80 -6.85 17.93
CA ILE A 221 19.67 -5.58 17.21
C ILE A 221 20.17 -5.74 15.78
N ASP A 222 19.71 -4.84 14.92
CA ASP A 222 20.18 -4.63 13.55
C ASP A 222 20.28 -5.96 12.77
N GLU A 223 21.46 -6.40 12.36
CA GLU A 223 21.68 -7.64 11.58
C GLU A 223 20.98 -8.86 12.20
N ALA A 224 21.07 -9.03 13.52
CA ALA A 224 20.45 -10.17 14.22
C ALA A 224 18.91 -10.08 14.20
N CYS A 225 18.37 -8.86 14.31
CA CYS A 225 16.93 -8.62 14.21
C CYS A 225 16.43 -8.85 12.78
N LEU A 226 17.18 -8.37 11.78
CA LEU A 226 16.88 -8.52 10.35
C LEU A 226 16.91 -9.99 9.90
N ALA A 227 17.77 -10.81 10.50
CA ALA A 227 17.83 -12.24 10.22
C ALA A 227 16.51 -12.99 10.55
N LEU A 228 15.67 -12.43 11.42
CA LEU A 228 14.36 -13.00 11.79
C LEU A 228 13.23 -12.66 10.80
N LEU A 229 13.52 -11.83 9.80
CA LEU A 229 12.56 -11.39 8.79
C LEU A 229 12.82 -12.10 7.46
N VAL A 230 11.73 -12.45 6.79
CA VAL A 230 11.75 -12.96 5.41
C VAL A 230 11.97 -11.82 4.41
N GLU A 231 12.42 -12.13 3.20
CA GLU A 231 12.33 -11.14 2.12
C GLU A 231 10.87 -10.99 1.66
N PRO A 232 10.42 -9.77 1.30
CA PRO A 232 11.19 -8.52 1.21
C PRO A 232 11.19 -7.66 2.50
N LEU A 233 10.60 -8.17 3.59
CA LEU A 233 10.51 -7.44 4.85
C LEU A 233 11.86 -7.09 5.45
N ARG A 234 12.84 -8.00 5.34
CA ARG A 234 14.20 -7.75 5.80
C ARG A 234 14.79 -6.51 5.13
N THR A 235 14.76 -6.47 3.80
CA THR A 235 15.24 -5.31 3.02
C THR A 235 14.52 -4.03 3.44
N LEU A 236 13.20 -4.10 3.58
CA LEU A 236 12.39 -2.95 4.00
C LEU A 236 12.78 -2.43 5.40
N VAL A 237 12.76 -3.30 6.40
CA VAL A 237 13.05 -2.92 7.79
C VAL A 237 14.49 -2.40 7.93
N GLY A 238 15.44 -2.97 7.19
CA GLY A 238 16.81 -2.47 7.13
C GLY A 238 16.90 -1.01 6.64
N SER A 239 16.02 -0.62 5.71
CA SER A 239 15.99 0.75 5.16
C SER A 239 15.43 1.80 6.13
N TRP A 240 14.75 1.39 7.21
CA TRP A 240 14.11 2.29 8.18
C TRP A 240 15.03 2.75 9.32
N GLY A 241 16.31 2.38 9.28
CA GLY A 241 17.31 2.92 10.20
C GLY A 241 17.52 2.13 11.50
N GLY A 242 17.09 0.86 11.52
CA GLY A 242 17.42 -0.07 12.59
C GLY A 242 16.24 -0.91 13.07
N CYS A 243 16.56 -2.04 13.67
CA CYS A 243 15.61 -3.05 14.12
C CYS A 243 16.06 -3.56 15.50
N GLN A 244 15.12 -3.82 16.41
CA GLN A 244 15.42 -4.53 17.66
C GLN A 244 14.34 -5.58 17.93
N VAL A 245 14.76 -6.75 18.38
CA VAL A 245 13.82 -7.75 18.88
C VAL A 245 13.38 -7.33 20.27
N ALA A 246 12.08 -7.45 20.55
CA ALA A 246 11.56 -7.19 21.88
C ALA A 246 12.25 -8.07 22.92
N ASP A 247 13.09 -7.46 23.75
CA ASP A 247 13.73 -8.13 24.88
C ASP A 247 12.82 -8.06 26.12
N GLY A 248 13.10 -8.87 27.13
CA GLY A 248 12.31 -8.93 28.37
C GLY A 248 12.36 -7.66 29.23
N SER A 249 12.95 -6.56 28.75
CA SER A 249 12.94 -5.29 29.47
C SER A 249 11.52 -4.76 29.66
N GLU A 250 11.33 -3.92 30.68
CA GLU A 250 10.04 -3.32 31.02
C GLU A 250 9.40 -2.59 29.82
N ASP A 251 10.22 -1.89 29.02
CA ASP A 251 9.77 -1.12 27.88
C ASP A 251 9.34 -1.98 26.69
N LEU A 252 9.95 -3.16 26.52
CA LEU A 252 9.78 -4.02 25.35
C LEU A 252 8.98 -5.30 25.62
N TYR A 253 8.75 -5.67 26.89
CA TYR A 253 8.02 -6.88 27.26
C TYR A 253 6.66 -6.98 26.57
N LEU A 254 5.88 -5.89 26.59
CA LEU A 254 4.55 -5.83 25.94
C LEU A 254 4.62 -5.83 24.41
N LEU A 255 5.79 -5.56 23.83
CA LEU A 255 6.02 -5.57 22.39
C LEU A 255 6.52 -6.94 21.90
N SER A 256 6.86 -7.87 22.80
CA SER A 256 7.18 -9.25 22.43
C SER A 256 5.99 -9.96 21.77
N GLY A 257 4.77 -9.50 22.06
CA GLY A 257 3.53 -10.15 21.65
C GLY A 257 3.15 -11.33 22.56
N ALA A 258 3.82 -11.50 23.70
CA ALA A 258 3.41 -12.48 24.71
C ALA A 258 1.94 -12.27 25.12
N GLY A 259 1.14 -13.34 25.08
CA GLY A 259 -0.29 -13.30 25.41
C GLY A 259 -1.19 -12.73 24.31
N VAL A 260 -0.65 -12.37 23.14
CA VAL A 260 -1.47 -12.03 21.96
C VAL A 260 -2.06 -13.33 21.39
N PRO A 261 -3.40 -13.51 21.38
CA PRO A 261 -4.05 -14.76 21.01
C PRO A 261 -3.64 -15.31 19.63
N GLN A 262 -3.37 -14.44 18.67
CA GLN A 262 -2.92 -14.83 17.32
C GLN A 262 -1.54 -15.50 17.37
N LEU A 263 -0.58 -14.87 18.06
CA LEU A 263 0.74 -15.44 18.26
C LEU A 263 0.69 -16.76 19.03
N GLU A 264 -0.11 -16.82 20.09
CA GLU A 264 -0.27 -18.04 20.89
C GLU A 264 -0.90 -19.16 20.06
N TYR A 265 -1.93 -18.85 19.27
CA TYR A 265 -2.59 -19.81 18.39
C TYR A 265 -1.63 -20.35 17.32
N SER A 266 -0.90 -19.48 16.61
CA SER A 266 0.09 -19.90 15.60
C SER A 266 1.19 -20.76 16.22
N ARG A 267 1.62 -20.44 17.44
CA ARG A 267 2.63 -21.22 18.17
C ARG A 267 2.11 -22.60 18.59
N GLU A 268 0.87 -22.68 19.08
CA GLU A 268 0.24 -23.93 19.53
C GLU A 268 0.00 -24.93 18.39
N LEU A 269 -0.23 -24.45 17.16
CA LEU A 269 -0.34 -25.33 15.99
C LEU A 269 0.96 -26.10 15.70
N GLY A 270 2.10 -25.64 16.23
CA GLY A 270 3.36 -26.38 16.21
C GLY A 270 3.94 -26.58 14.82
N ASP A 271 3.39 -25.93 13.79
CA ASP A 271 3.87 -25.99 12.41
C ASP A 271 5.06 -25.05 12.17
N GLY A 272 5.51 -24.34 13.21
CA GLY A 272 6.68 -23.48 13.16
C GLY A 272 6.51 -22.26 12.28
N ARG A 273 5.27 -21.84 11.99
CA ARG A 273 5.05 -20.65 11.19
C ARG A 273 5.71 -19.42 11.79
N ASP A 274 6.38 -18.72 10.91
CA ASP A 274 7.12 -17.51 11.20
C ASP A 274 6.12 -16.34 11.32
N LEU A 275 5.35 -16.33 12.42
CA LEU A 275 4.54 -15.16 12.78
C LEU A 275 5.45 -14.13 13.45
N ARG A 276 5.44 -12.91 12.92
CA ARG A 276 6.16 -11.75 13.47
C ARG A 276 5.21 -10.58 13.67
N VAL A 277 5.41 -9.84 14.76
CA VAL A 277 4.74 -8.57 14.99
C VAL A 277 5.75 -7.46 14.75
N LEU A 278 5.49 -6.57 13.78
CA LEU A 278 6.30 -5.39 13.55
C LEU A 278 5.65 -4.19 14.23
N TRP A 279 6.23 -3.76 15.35
CA TRP A 279 5.85 -2.54 16.03
C TRP A 279 6.63 -1.37 15.44
N LEU A 280 5.93 -0.49 14.76
CA LEU A 280 6.50 0.64 14.04
C LEU A 280 6.39 1.90 14.87
N SER A 281 7.37 2.80 14.83
CA SER A 281 7.28 4.11 15.49
C SER A 281 6.24 5.01 14.81
N ALA A 282 5.80 6.05 15.52
CA ALA A 282 4.94 7.07 14.92
C ALA A 282 5.61 7.75 13.70
N ARG A 283 6.95 7.86 13.72
CA ARG A 283 7.75 8.43 12.62
C ARG A 283 7.63 7.61 11.34
N ILE A 284 7.84 6.29 11.43
CA ILE A 284 7.67 5.40 10.27
C ILE A 284 6.22 5.49 9.77
N ARG A 285 5.23 5.32 10.65
CA ARG A 285 3.82 5.33 10.24
C ARG A 285 3.41 6.65 9.59
N ALA A 286 3.86 7.79 10.12
CA ALA A 286 3.59 9.10 9.56
C ALA A 286 4.18 9.31 8.15
N ALA A 287 5.27 8.63 7.80
CA ALA A 287 5.83 8.64 6.44
C ALA A 287 4.92 7.93 5.42
N PHE A 288 3.97 7.11 5.89
CA PHE A 288 2.95 6.45 5.08
C PHE A 288 1.60 7.15 5.15
N ALA A 289 1.44 8.17 6.01
CA ALA A 289 0.20 8.92 6.09
C ALA A 289 -0.20 9.44 4.70
N THR A 290 -1.50 9.41 4.41
CA THR A 290 -2.04 10.01 3.20
C THR A 290 -2.27 11.49 3.49
N ASP A 291 -1.31 12.33 3.12
CA ASP A 291 -1.68 13.70 2.80
C ASP A 291 -2.44 13.66 1.48
N SER A 292 -3.60 14.33 1.47
CA SER A 292 -4.45 14.38 0.28
C SER A 292 -3.65 15.01 -0.86
N SER A 293 -3.21 14.18 -1.80
CA SER A 293 -2.44 14.50 -3.01
C SER A 293 -3.15 15.43 -4.00
N ARG A 294 -4.22 16.10 -3.57
CA ARG A 294 -5.04 17.00 -4.38
C ARG A 294 -4.29 18.28 -4.73
N GLY A 295 -3.43 18.78 -3.85
CA GLY A 295 -2.69 20.03 -4.07
C GLY A 295 -1.75 19.91 -5.28
N GLU A 296 -1.00 18.81 -5.33
CA GLU A 296 -0.01 18.51 -6.36
C GLU A 296 -0.67 18.35 -7.73
N LEU A 297 -1.78 17.62 -7.79
CA LEU A 297 -2.56 17.42 -9.03
C LEU A 297 -3.19 18.73 -9.52
N ILE A 298 -3.62 19.61 -8.62
CA ILE A 298 -4.09 20.96 -8.98
C ILE A 298 -2.94 21.76 -9.60
N GLY A 299 -1.73 21.70 -9.01
CA GLY A 299 -0.55 22.38 -9.53
C GLY A 299 -0.14 21.90 -10.94
N LEU A 300 -0.14 20.58 -11.17
CA LEU A 300 0.09 19.99 -12.49
C LEU A 300 -0.90 20.50 -13.54
N ASN A 301 -2.20 20.49 -13.20
CA ASN A 301 -3.26 21.00 -14.08
C ASN A 301 -3.11 22.50 -14.39
N GLN A 302 -2.76 23.31 -13.39
CA GLN A 302 -2.57 24.76 -13.56
C GLN A 302 -1.40 25.10 -14.49
N VAL A 303 -0.37 24.26 -14.54
CA VAL A 303 0.77 24.42 -15.47
C VAL A 303 0.52 23.70 -16.80
N GLY A 304 -0.60 22.97 -16.93
CA GLY A 304 -0.96 22.24 -18.14
C GLY A 304 -0.05 21.05 -18.42
N ILE A 305 0.51 20.42 -17.38
CA ILE A 305 1.24 19.17 -17.51
C ILE A 305 0.23 18.03 -17.37
N PRO A 306 -0.07 17.27 -18.44
CA PRO A 306 -1.00 16.16 -18.35
C PRO A 306 -0.41 15.06 -17.46
N TYR A 307 -1.29 14.38 -16.72
CA TYR A 307 -0.91 13.21 -15.94
C TYR A 307 -1.84 12.04 -16.24
N ALA A 308 -1.28 10.84 -16.17
CA ALA A 308 -2.01 9.59 -16.35
C ALA A 308 -1.70 8.60 -15.22
N ALA A 309 -2.63 7.69 -14.94
CA ALA A 309 -2.35 6.56 -14.07
C ALA A 309 -1.33 5.62 -14.74
N GLY A 310 -0.38 5.09 -13.98
CA GLY A 310 0.57 4.10 -14.51
C GLY A 310 1.44 3.48 -13.42
N ALA A 311 1.99 2.30 -13.72
CA ALA A 311 2.93 1.60 -12.85
C ALA A 311 4.29 2.30 -12.91
N GLU A 312 4.67 2.96 -11.83
CA GLU A 312 5.89 3.75 -11.72
C GLU A 312 7.13 2.88 -11.86
N ILE A 313 7.09 1.67 -11.29
CA ILE A 313 8.19 0.70 -11.38
C ILE A 313 8.40 0.25 -12.83
N ASP A 314 7.32 0.00 -13.56
CA ASP A 314 7.43 -0.38 -14.97
C ASP A 314 7.96 0.79 -15.82
N LYS A 315 7.55 2.03 -15.50
CA LYS A 315 8.12 3.23 -16.14
C LYS A 315 9.60 3.41 -15.81
N LEU A 316 10.01 3.15 -14.56
CA LEU A 316 11.41 3.17 -14.17
C LEU A 316 12.24 2.15 -14.96
N LEU A 317 11.73 0.94 -15.16
CA LEU A 317 12.46 -0.14 -15.83
C LEU A 317 12.37 -0.12 -17.37
N ALA A 318 11.47 0.66 -17.96
CA ALA A 318 11.32 0.74 -19.41
C ALA A 318 12.63 1.19 -20.09
N PRO A 319 12.93 0.80 -21.33
CA PRO A 319 14.02 1.43 -22.06
C PRO A 319 13.73 2.92 -22.27
N LEU A 320 14.78 3.73 -22.42
CA LEU A 320 14.61 5.11 -22.89
C LEU A 320 14.43 5.12 -24.39
N LEU A 321 13.53 5.96 -24.89
CA LEU A 321 13.35 6.16 -26.32
C LEU A 321 13.98 7.50 -26.70
N ARG A 322 14.78 7.51 -27.77
CA ARG A 322 15.26 8.76 -28.35
C ARG A 322 14.09 9.48 -29.00
N ALA A 323 13.73 10.64 -28.45
CA ALA A 323 12.75 11.51 -29.08
C ALA A 323 13.32 12.09 -30.38
N PRO A 324 12.53 12.18 -31.45
CA PRO A 324 12.92 12.95 -32.62
C PRO A 324 13.06 14.42 -32.22
N ALA A 325 14.20 15.04 -32.56
CA ALA A 325 14.40 16.45 -32.29
C ALA A 325 13.35 17.29 -33.03
N LYS A 326 12.62 18.13 -32.31
CA LYS A 326 11.70 19.09 -32.93
C LYS A 326 12.50 20.29 -33.45
N ALA A 327 11.99 20.93 -34.51
CA ALA A 327 12.62 22.13 -35.05
C ALA A 327 12.76 23.21 -33.96
N GLY A 328 13.98 23.72 -33.77
CA GLY A 328 14.29 24.75 -32.77
C GLY A 328 14.71 24.21 -31.39
N GLN A 329 14.66 22.91 -31.15
CA GLN A 329 15.23 22.32 -29.93
C GLN A 329 16.74 22.15 -30.04
N THR A 330 17.44 22.29 -28.92
CA THR A 330 18.87 22.02 -28.79
C THR A 330 19.09 20.81 -27.88
N SER A 331 20.17 20.06 -28.11
CA SER A 331 20.62 19.07 -27.12
C SER A 331 21.04 19.81 -25.86
N GLY A 332 20.29 19.61 -24.78
CA GLY A 332 20.53 20.24 -23.49
C GLY A 332 21.61 19.52 -22.67
N GLY A 333 21.87 18.26 -23.02
CA GLY A 333 22.85 17.40 -22.36
C GLY A 333 22.48 17.08 -20.91
N LEU A 334 23.48 16.58 -20.19
CA LEU A 334 23.33 16.20 -18.79
C LEU A 334 23.02 17.40 -17.87
N GLU A 335 23.51 18.61 -18.22
CA GLU A 335 23.25 19.82 -17.45
C GLU A 335 21.76 20.17 -17.43
N SER A 336 21.06 20.01 -18.57
CA SER A 336 19.61 20.24 -18.63
C SER A 336 18.83 19.21 -17.81
N TYR A 337 19.29 17.96 -17.76
CA TYR A 337 18.73 16.95 -16.87
C TYR A 337 18.92 17.27 -15.39
N GLU A 338 20.12 17.66 -14.97
CA GLU A 338 20.39 18.02 -13.57
C GLU A 338 19.58 19.23 -13.13
N ARG A 339 19.42 20.21 -14.01
CA ARG A 339 18.54 21.36 -13.79
C ARG A 339 17.07 20.96 -13.70
N ALA A 340 16.60 20.08 -14.58
CA ALA A 340 15.24 19.56 -14.56
C ALA A 340 14.95 18.80 -13.25
N LEU A 341 15.89 17.97 -12.82
CA LEU A 341 15.80 17.22 -11.57
C LEU A 341 15.71 18.17 -10.36
N ALA A 342 16.58 19.19 -10.29
CA ALA A 342 16.53 20.20 -9.23
C ALA A 342 15.20 20.97 -9.20
N LEU A 343 14.63 21.30 -10.37
CA LEU A 343 13.32 21.95 -10.46
C LEU A 343 12.18 21.03 -10.01
N ALA A 344 12.22 19.75 -10.39
CA ALA A 344 11.22 18.76 -9.99
C ALA A 344 11.25 18.50 -8.47
N ILE A 345 12.43 18.31 -7.89
CA ILE A 345 12.62 18.17 -6.43
C ILE A 345 12.15 19.42 -5.71
N GLY A 346 12.59 20.60 -6.16
CA GLY A 346 12.15 21.86 -5.55
C GLY A 346 10.63 22.03 -5.56
N TYR A 347 9.96 21.63 -6.66
CA TYR A 347 8.51 21.66 -6.73
C TYR A 347 7.88 20.65 -5.75
N ALA A 348 8.41 19.44 -5.64
CA ALA A 348 7.93 18.44 -4.69
C ALA A 348 8.06 18.93 -3.23
N GLU A 349 9.14 19.62 -2.87
CA GLU A 349 9.36 20.16 -1.53
C GLU A 349 8.51 21.39 -1.21
N THR A 350 8.31 22.28 -2.18
CA THR A 350 7.76 23.63 -1.92
C THR A 350 6.40 23.89 -2.53
N THR A 351 5.92 23.02 -3.43
CA THR A 351 4.73 23.21 -4.27
C THR A 351 4.76 24.50 -5.12
N ASN A 352 5.95 25.05 -5.38
CA ASN A 352 6.11 26.31 -6.10
C ASN A 352 5.86 26.14 -7.62
N LEU A 353 4.73 26.67 -8.08
CA LEU A 353 4.32 26.61 -9.50
C LEU A 353 5.32 27.25 -10.47
N HIS A 354 6.18 28.17 -10.03
CA HIS A 354 7.23 28.72 -10.89
C HIS A 354 8.29 27.69 -11.25
N GLN A 355 8.65 26.79 -10.34
CA GLN A 355 9.58 25.70 -10.62
C GLN A 355 8.96 24.72 -11.62
N LEU A 356 7.68 24.39 -11.46
CA LEU A 356 6.97 23.52 -12.39
C LEU A 356 6.83 24.13 -13.79
N ARG A 357 6.56 25.45 -13.90
CA ARG A 357 6.58 26.17 -15.19
C ARG A 357 7.97 26.18 -15.83
N ALA A 358 9.02 26.41 -15.03
CA ALA A 358 10.39 26.38 -15.51
C ALA A 358 10.80 24.98 -15.99
N LEU A 359 10.34 23.92 -15.29
CA LEU A 359 10.55 22.54 -15.67
C LEU A 359 9.91 22.24 -17.03
N ARG A 360 8.65 22.64 -17.23
CA ARG A 360 7.95 22.50 -18.51
C ARG A 360 8.65 23.26 -19.64
N ALA A 361 9.10 24.48 -19.40
CA ALA A 361 9.83 25.26 -20.41
C ALA A 361 11.15 24.58 -20.82
N LEU A 362 11.82 23.91 -19.86
CA LEU A 362 13.05 23.17 -20.12
C LEU A 362 12.79 21.90 -20.94
N ASP A 363 11.73 21.16 -20.61
CA ASP A 363 11.22 20.01 -21.39
C ASP A 363 10.89 20.38 -22.84
N GLU A 364 10.26 21.55 -23.05
CA GLU A 364 9.94 22.04 -24.39
C GLU A 364 11.20 22.45 -25.20
N ALA A 365 12.25 22.93 -24.53
CA ALA A 365 13.46 23.45 -25.17
C ALA A 365 14.54 22.40 -25.48
N ALA A 366 14.67 21.36 -24.66
CA ALA A 366 15.71 20.35 -24.77
C ALA A 366 15.20 19.09 -25.49
N SER A 367 15.81 18.70 -26.62
CA SER A 367 15.34 17.55 -27.42
C SER A 367 15.61 16.18 -26.78
N ASP A 368 16.54 16.13 -25.83
CA ASP A 368 17.04 14.96 -25.13
C ASP A 368 16.47 14.83 -23.70
N LEU A 369 15.62 15.78 -23.28
CA LEU A 369 14.92 15.78 -22.01
C LEU A 369 13.45 15.42 -22.25
N ARG A 370 12.88 14.64 -21.34
CA ARG A 370 11.43 14.42 -21.28
C ARG A 370 10.94 14.50 -19.84
N VAL A 371 9.85 15.23 -19.63
CA VAL A 371 9.14 15.30 -18.35
C VAL A 371 7.74 14.73 -18.50
N GLU A 372 7.41 13.77 -17.66
CA GLU A 372 6.08 13.17 -17.58
C GLU A 372 5.55 13.28 -16.16
N ALA A 373 4.24 13.49 -16.01
CA ALA A 373 3.59 13.41 -14.72
C ALA A 373 2.65 12.20 -14.68
N GLY A 374 2.43 11.65 -13.48
CA GLY A 374 1.53 10.53 -13.33
C GLY A 374 0.96 10.38 -11.94
N ILE A 375 0.00 9.47 -11.83
CA ILE A 375 -0.47 8.93 -10.55
C ILE A 375 -0.05 7.47 -10.52
N GLY A 376 0.75 7.11 -9.54
CA GLY A 376 1.24 5.78 -9.33
C GLY A 376 0.14 4.76 -9.14
N SER A 377 0.14 3.66 -9.90
CA SER A 377 -0.64 2.50 -9.51
C SER A 377 0.05 1.65 -8.45
N ASP A 378 1.38 1.78 -8.30
CA ASP A 378 2.15 1.01 -7.31
C ASP A 378 1.99 1.61 -5.91
N TRP A 379 1.93 2.95 -5.78
CA TRP A 379 1.76 3.60 -4.48
C TRP A 379 0.56 4.53 -4.37
N GLY A 380 -0.19 4.79 -5.45
CA GLY A 380 -1.33 5.71 -5.41
C GLY A 380 -0.93 7.17 -5.23
N ARG A 381 0.32 7.55 -5.56
CA ARG A 381 0.85 8.89 -5.29
C ARG A 381 1.19 9.63 -6.59
N PRO A 382 1.06 10.96 -6.61
CA PRO A 382 1.46 11.76 -7.75
C PRO A 382 2.99 11.78 -7.84
N TYR A 383 3.51 11.69 -9.06
CA TYR A 383 4.94 11.74 -9.33
C TYR A 383 5.27 12.57 -10.59
N LEU A 384 6.52 13.00 -10.68
CA LEU A 384 7.17 13.44 -11.91
C LEU A 384 8.20 12.39 -12.32
N LEU A 385 8.28 12.13 -13.62
CA LEU A 385 9.31 11.31 -14.24
C LEU A 385 10.15 12.22 -15.14
N VAL A 386 11.44 12.33 -14.85
CA VAL A 386 12.38 13.13 -15.64
C VAL A 386 13.34 12.16 -16.33
N GLU A 387 13.38 12.21 -17.64
CA GLU A 387 14.17 11.32 -18.48
C GLU A 387 15.19 12.12 -19.30
N PHE A 388 16.40 11.59 -19.41
CA PHE A 388 17.47 12.11 -20.26
C PHE A 388 17.96 11.03 -21.20
N SER A 389 17.86 11.25 -22.50
CA SER A 389 18.22 10.30 -23.55
C SER A 389 19.52 10.71 -24.24
N GLY A 390 20.67 10.22 -23.75
CA GLY A 390 21.97 10.42 -24.39
C GLY A 390 22.18 9.60 -25.67
N GLU A 391 23.44 9.51 -26.12
CA GLU A 391 23.78 8.79 -27.36
C GLU A 391 23.61 7.27 -27.25
N GLN A 392 23.93 6.69 -26.10
CA GLN A 392 23.82 5.24 -25.85
C GLN A 392 23.16 4.95 -24.50
N LEU A 393 23.51 5.76 -23.51
CA LEU A 393 23.00 5.67 -22.15
C LEU A 393 22.28 6.96 -21.78
N GLY A 394 21.30 6.81 -20.92
CA GLY A 394 20.53 7.91 -20.38
C GLY A 394 20.37 7.81 -18.87
N ARG A 395 19.55 8.70 -18.33
CA ARG A 395 19.17 8.74 -16.93
C ARG A 395 17.66 8.88 -16.80
N ARG A 396 17.12 8.38 -15.72
CA ARG A 396 15.70 8.54 -15.39
C ARG A 396 15.57 8.77 -13.90
N ALA A 397 14.79 9.77 -13.50
CA ALA A 397 14.44 9.99 -12.11
C ALA A 397 12.92 9.95 -11.94
N LEU A 398 12.45 9.17 -10.97
CA LEU A 398 11.09 9.22 -10.46
C LEU A 398 11.08 10.07 -9.19
N ILE A 399 10.34 11.17 -9.20
CA ILE A 399 10.21 12.11 -8.08
C ILE A 399 8.79 12.02 -7.53
N SER A 400 8.65 11.52 -6.30
CA SER A 400 7.41 11.59 -5.54
C SER A 400 7.10 13.05 -5.21
N LEU A 401 5.87 13.50 -5.48
CA LEU A 401 5.45 14.88 -5.21
C LEU A 401 5.03 15.11 -3.74
N GLU A 402 5.46 14.24 -2.84
CA GLU A 402 5.19 14.36 -1.41
C GLU A 402 6.24 15.21 -0.70
N HIS A 403 5.82 16.38 -0.23
CA HIS A 403 6.69 17.40 0.36
C HIS A 403 7.41 17.00 1.66
N ARG A 404 7.01 15.89 2.30
CA ARG A 404 7.64 15.40 3.54
C ARG A 404 8.87 14.52 3.28
N LEU A 405 9.07 14.09 2.04
CA LEU A 405 10.18 13.23 1.66
C LEU A 405 11.33 14.11 1.17
N SER A 406 12.57 13.71 1.47
CA SER A 406 13.78 14.42 1.00
C SER A 406 14.94 13.50 0.60
N ARG A 407 14.78 12.18 0.80
CA ARG A 407 15.84 11.22 0.50
C ARG A 407 15.92 10.95 -1.00
N ILE A 408 17.14 10.79 -1.51
CA ILE A 408 17.42 10.39 -2.89
C ILE A 408 18.07 9.02 -2.87
N GLU A 409 17.54 8.10 -3.64
CA GLU A 409 18.11 6.78 -3.90
C GLU A 409 18.60 6.72 -5.34
N VAL A 410 19.78 6.16 -5.56
CA VAL A 410 20.42 6.09 -6.87
C VAL A 410 20.79 4.65 -7.17
N PHE A 411 20.39 4.16 -8.34
CA PHE A 411 20.72 2.84 -8.84
C PHE A 411 21.38 2.92 -10.22
N SER A 412 22.25 1.96 -10.54
CA SER A 412 22.65 1.70 -11.92
C SER A 412 21.71 0.66 -12.55
N MET A 413 21.23 0.93 -13.76
CA MET A 413 20.41 -0.03 -14.51
C MET A 413 21.19 -1.31 -14.81
N ILE A 414 22.51 -1.22 -15.00
CA ILE A 414 23.37 -2.39 -15.22
C ILE A 414 23.36 -3.29 -13.98
N GLU A 415 23.51 -2.71 -12.79
CA GLU A 415 23.46 -3.47 -11.53
C GLU A 415 22.07 -4.05 -11.28
N LEU A 416 21.01 -3.28 -11.53
CA LEU A 416 19.63 -3.77 -11.40
C LEU A 416 19.35 -4.94 -12.35
N GLN A 417 19.89 -4.93 -13.57
CA GLN A 417 19.73 -6.05 -14.50
C GLN A 417 20.43 -7.33 -14.06
N THR A 418 21.41 -7.26 -13.16
CA THR A 418 22.03 -8.44 -12.54
C THR A 418 21.22 -8.98 -11.36
N ASP A 419 20.25 -8.22 -10.87
CA ASP A 419 19.34 -8.64 -9.81
C ASP A 419 18.37 -9.70 -10.36
N PRO A 420 18.13 -10.82 -9.64
CA PRO A 420 17.14 -11.79 -10.06
C PRO A 420 15.72 -11.21 -10.13
N ASP A 421 15.43 -10.15 -9.35
CA ASP A 421 14.16 -9.44 -9.39
C ASP A 421 14.35 -7.91 -9.21
N PRO A 422 14.68 -7.19 -10.29
CA PRO A 422 14.86 -5.73 -10.24
C PRO A 422 13.59 -4.99 -9.80
N ARG A 423 12.40 -5.56 -10.05
CA ARG A 423 11.13 -4.96 -9.63
C ARG A 423 10.99 -5.01 -8.12
N ALA A 424 11.22 -6.17 -7.51
CA ALA A 424 11.18 -6.32 -6.06
C ALA A 424 12.18 -5.38 -5.38
N ARG A 425 13.40 -5.26 -5.92
CA ARG A 425 14.41 -4.34 -5.39
C ARG A 425 13.98 -2.87 -5.45
N LEU A 426 13.45 -2.41 -6.58
CA LEU A 426 12.97 -1.03 -6.71
C LEU A 426 11.74 -0.77 -5.84
N ARG A 427 10.84 -1.74 -5.69
CA ARG A 427 9.69 -1.62 -4.78
C ARG A 427 10.13 -1.52 -3.32
N ALA A 428 11.11 -2.33 -2.91
CA ALA A 428 11.68 -2.26 -1.57
C ALA A 428 12.36 -0.89 -1.32
N ALA A 429 13.09 -0.38 -2.31
CA ALA A 429 13.67 0.96 -2.24
C ALA A 429 12.60 2.05 -2.09
N ALA A 430 11.52 1.99 -2.88
CA ALA A 430 10.41 2.94 -2.80
C ALA A 430 9.69 2.92 -1.44
N MET A 431 9.65 1.76 -0.76
CA MET A 431 9.11 1.64 0.59
C MET A 431 9.95 2.27 1.69
N SER A 432 11.23 2.57 1.42
CA SER A 432 12.04 3.43 2.28
C SER A 432 11.64 4.91 2.16
N ARG A 433 10.65 5.20 1.30
CA ARG A 433 10.04 6.50 1.04
C ARG A 433 11.07 7.55 0.62
N PRO A 434 11.96 7.27 -0.34
CA PRO A 434 12.76 8.33 -0.93
C PRO A 434 11.84 9.28 -1.69
N GLN A 435 12.19 10.55 -1.69
CA GLN A 435 11.55 11.51 -2.57
C GLN A 435 11.90 11.21 -4.03
N THR A 436 13.15 10.80 -4.29
CA THR A 436 13.65 10.55 -5.64
C THR A 436 14.28 9.17 -5.75
N ILE A 437 13.92 8.44 -6.80
CA ILE A 437 14.64 7.24 -7.27
C ILE A 437 15.26 7.57 -8.63
N GLU A 438 16.58 7.70 -8.67
CA GLU A 438 17.35 7.92 -9.90
C GLU A 438 17.94 6.60 -10.42
N LEU A 439 17.71 6.32 -11.71
CA LEU A 439 18.37 5.27 -12.47
C LEU A 439 19.40 5.87 -13.43
N ARG A 440 20.62 5.38 -13.33
CA ARG A 440 21.73 5.68 -14.24
C ARG A 440 21.94 4.55 -15.23
N ASP A 441 22.67 4.84 -16.30
CA ASP A 441 23.06 3.87 -17.32
C ASP A 441 21.86 3.20 -18.00
N VAL A 442 20.74 3.93 -18.16
CA VAL A 442 19.53 3.38 -18.77
C VAL A 442 19.75 3.29 -20.29
N PRO A 443 19.58 2.11 -20.92
CA PRO A 443 19.78 1.97 -22.36
C PRO A 443 18.82 2.86 -23.16
N VAL A 444 19.37 3.57 -24.14
CA VAL A 444 18.59 4.40 -25.09
C VAL A 444 18.40 3.61 -26.39
N LEU A 445 17.15 3.33 -26.73
CA LEU A 445 16.79 2.69 -27.99
C LEU A 445 16.52 3.74 -29.07
N ALA A 446 16.95 3.43 -30.29
CA ALA A 446 16.51 4.17 -31.47
C ALA A 446 14.99 4.01 -31.63
N PRO A 447 14.26 5.05 -32.05
CA PRO A 447 12.85 4.90 -32.38
C PRO A 447 12.70 3.83 -33.47
N PRO A 448 11.65 2.98 -33.42
CA PRO A 448 11.41 2.02 -34.48
C PRO A 448 11.26 2.76 -35.82
N GLU A 449 11.94 2.29 -36.86
CA GLU A 449 11.76 2.80 -38.21
C GLU A 449 10.31 2.52 -38.64
N VAL A 450 9.52 3.58 -38.80
CA VAL A 450 8.15 3.48 -39.33
C VAL A 450 8.29 3.27 -40.84
N PHE A 451 8.15 2.03 -41.28
CA PHE A 451 8.19 1.64 -42.70
C PHE A 451 6.87 1.91 -43.42
#